data_AF-A0A954UF03-F1
#
_entry.id   AF-A0A954UF03-F1
#
_cell.length_a   1.000
_cell.length_b   1.000
_cell.length_c   1.000
_cell.angle_alpha   90.00
_cell.angle_beta   90.00
_cell.angle_gamma   90.00
#
_symmetry.space_group_name_H-M   'P 1'
#
loop_
_entity.id
_entity.type
_entity.pdbx_description
1 polymer ?
#
loop_
_entity_poly.entity_id
_entity_poly.type
_entity_poly.pdbx_seq_one_letter_code
_entity_poly.pdbx_strand_id
1 'polypeptide(L)'
;QGDPRKETTEPGATEPVTSDDSPAASRLPQAIGQVTPTIDFSALTEVAVARTPLINDGSGNNTAVNSQRDDDADSAADETSAEPAAATSAMPQPVNVAARLADPVSGVRFEPTPLADFLQFVTDFSTIPITIQFDSLARVGKSAETPVTVKLTNTNVAGMLAAALEPHGLGFEVSDGHLLIQANDESAIAARQAFRVADLASDSGELSALADLIRRLIRPESWGHNRVSLELEPTRKEIVVIHDTAARHQIAVLLDRLRAARGIKPQTSATHGVDVLSAREQLQKKLSTNVMANFARPTRITDILSYLGEKAELRFVVDWQSLGPLGWTPATQTSVIIQNESVEAGLTRLLNDLDLAMLPVDDRTVRITSREAAAARCLIVFHGSKRPADSEATDRRLSELRESLGAELFQPPLNGALAYAPNCDFLIARLPVAKQFELATTLTSGT
;
A
#
# COMPACT_ATOMS: atom_id res chain seq x y z
N GLN A 1 -17.30 -84.48 10.78
CA GLN A 1 -17.68 -84.88 9.41
C GLN A 1 -17.33 -83.71 8.50
N GLY A 2 -16.33 -83.92 7.63
CA GLY A 2 -16.13 -83.28 6.31
C GLY A 2 -16.08 -81.75 6.14
N ASP A 3 -14.85 -81.23 6.04
CA ASP A 3 -14.40 -80.19 5.09
C ASP A 3 -13.70 -80.93 3.89
N PRO A 4 -13.20 -80.39 2.74
CA PRO A 4 -13.33 -79.09 2.01
C PRO A 4 -13.48 -79.24 0.45
N ARG A 5 -13.48 -78.11 -0.30
CA ARG A 5 -12.82 -77.82 -1.62
C ARG A 5 -13.35 -76.47 -2.16
N LYS A 6 -12.64 -75.34 -2.27
CA LYS A 6 -11.42 -74.95 -3.05
C LYS A 6 -11.45 -75.34 -4.52
N GLU A 7 -11.59 -74.34 -5.40
CA GLU A 7 -11.06 -74.39 -6.75
C GLU A 7 -10.39 -73.05 -7.12
N THR A 8 -9.19 -73.23 -7.66
CA THR A 8 -8.15 -72.25 -8.00
C THR A 8 -8.07 -72.22 -9.52
N THR A 9 -7.80 -71.08 -10.14
CA THR A 9 -7.28 -71.07 -11.51
C THR A 9 -6.20 -70.01 -11.65
N GLU A 10 -4.99 -70.52 -11.87
CA GLU A 10 -3.71 -69.84 -12.07
C GLU A 10 -3.32 -69.93 -13.58
N PRO A 11 -2.17 -69.42 -14.05
CA PRO A 11 -2.01 -68.75 -15.34
C PRO A 11 -1.17 -69.52 -16.38
N GLY A 12 -1.10 -69.02 -17.62
CA GLY A 12 -0.09 -69.40 -18.64
C GLY A 12 0.43 -68.12 -19.32
N ALA A 13 1.72 -67.78 -19.20
CA ALA A 13 2.90 -68.29 -19.91
C ALA A 13 3.00 -67.76 -21.37
N THR A 14 3.72 -66.65 -21.60
CA THR A 14 5.11 -66.51 -22.14
C THR A 14 5.30 -66.94 -23.59
N GLU A 15 5.76 -66.02 -24.46
CA GLU A 15 6.95 -66.16 -25.32
C GLU A 15 7.29 -64.84 -26.08
N PRO A 16 8.52 -64.70 -26.64
CA PRO A 16 9.31 -63.47 -26.57
C PRO A 16 9.45 -62.72 -27.90
N VAL A 17 9.82 -61.42 -27.85
CA VAL A 17 10.40 -60.72 -29.01
C VAL A 17 11.55 -59.80 -28.55
N THR A 18 12.70 -60.16 -29.11
CA THR A 18 13.98 -59.48 -29.35
C THR A 18 14.11 -57.98 -29.06
N SER A 19 15.19 -57.70 -28.34
CA SER A 19 16.00 -56.48 -28.33
C SER A 19 16.53 -56.10 -29.72
N ASP A 20 16.47 -54.81 -30.05
CA ASP A 20 17.42 -54.17 -30.97
C ASP A 20 17.78 -52.75 -30.49
N ASP A 21 19.06 -52.46 -30.63
CA ASP A 21 19.83 -51.31 -30.18
C ASP A 21 19.65 -50.10 -31.11
N SER A 22 19.52 -48.90 -30.55
CA SER A 22 20.36 -47.71 -30.90
C SER A 22 19.71 -46.35 -30.62
N PRO A 23 20.52 -45.32 -30.33
CA PRO A 23 20.11 -44.14 -29.59
C PRO A 23 19.63 -43.00 -30.51
N ALA A 24 18.45 -42.45 -30.22
CA ALA A 24 17.99 -41.22 -30.85
C ALA A 24 18.56 -40.00 -30.10
N ALA A 25 19.41 -39.27 -30.81
CA ALA A 25 20.05 -38.05 -30.39
C ALA A 25 19.06 -36.97 -29.94
N SER A 26 19.44 -36.28 -28.86
CA SER A 26 18.89 -35.02 -28.39
C SER A 26 18.83 -33.99 -29.52
N ARG A 27 17.62 -33.51 -29.83
CA ARG A 27 17.42 -32.27 -30.58
C ARG A 27 16.79 -31.24 -29.64
N LEU A 28 17.64 -30.37 -29.11
CA LEU A 28 17.24 -29.09 -28.52
C LEU A 28 16.60 -28.22 -29.60
N PRO A 29 15.41 -27.63 -29.39
CA PRO A 29 14.95 -26.53 -30.22
C PRO A 29 15.79 -25.27 -29.92
N GLN A 30 16.49 -24.79 -30.95
CA GLN A 30 17.18 -23.50 -30.95
C GLN A 30 16.17 -22.35 -31.11
N ALA A 31 16.55 -21.22 -30.50
CA ALA A 31 16.18 -19.84 -30.85
C ALA A 31 14.73 -19.40 -30.57
N ILE A 32 14.46 -19.04 -29.31
CA ILE A 32 13.53 -17.94 -29.01
C ILE A 32 14.33 -16.65 -29.20
N GLY A 33 13.95 -15.87 -30.20
CA GLY A 33 14.51 -14.55 -30.46
C GLY A 33 14.32 -13.64 -29.25
N GLN A 34 15.38 -12.91 -28.90
CA GLN A 34 15.31 -11.82 -27.93
C GLN A 34 14.38 -10.75 -28.52
N VAL A 35 13.13 -10.73 -28.07
CA VAL A 35 12.25 -9.58 -28.20
C VAL A 35 12.63 -8.65 -27.07
N THR A 36 13.48 -7.68 -27.35
CA THR A 36 13.58 -6.48 -26.51
C THR A 36 12.27 -5.71 -26.67
N PRO A 37 11.50 -5.46 -25.60
CA PRO A 37 10.39 -4.52 -25.69
C PRO A 37 10.97 -3.13 -25.94
N THR A 38 10.89 -2.65 -27.18
CA THR A 38 11.14 -1.24 -27.51
C THR A 38 9.98 -0.44 -26.94
N ILE A 39 10.15 0.09 -25.73
CA ILE A 39 9.26 1.13 -25.21
C ILE A 39 9.60 2.41 -25.98
N ASP A 40 8.70 2.82 -26.87
CA ASP A 40 8.85 4.04 -27.68
C ASP A 40 8.56 5.28 -26.83
N PHE A 41 9.63 5.89 -26.29
CA PHE A 41 9.57 7.14 -25.53
C PHE A 41 9.45 8.40 -26.42
N SER A 42 9.39 8.24 -27.75
CA SER A 42 9.42 9.38 -28.69
C SER A 42 8.13 10.22 -28.66
N ALA A 43 7.05 9.71 -28.07
CA ALA A 43 5.75 10.37 -28.04
C ALA A 43 5.55 11.43 -26.92
N LEU A 44 6.55 11.68 -26.06
CA LEU A 44 6.41 12.58 -24.89
C LEU A 44 7.11 13.93 -25.02
N THR A 45 7.54 14.34 -26.22
CA THR A 45 8.33 15.57 -26.39
C THR A 45 7.66 16.57 -27.32
N GLU A 46 6.53 17.17 -26.90
CA GLU A 46 6.06 18.40 -27.57
C GLU A 46 5.09 19.23 -26.70
N VAL A 47 5.62 20.01 -25.73
CA VAL A 47 5.00 21.30 -25.33
C VAL A 47 6.09 22.33 -25.00
N ALA A 48 6.33 23.17 -26.01
CA ALA A 48 6.71 24.58 -26.02
C ALA A 48 7.49 25.22 -24.84
N VAL A 49 8.75 25.54 -25.16
CA VAL A 49 9.57 26.63 -24.63
C VAL A 49 9.11 27.97 -25.22
N ALA A 50 8.92 29.00 -24.39
CA ALA A 50 9.26 30.39 -24.74
C ALA A 50 9.16 31.33 -23.52
N ARG A 51 10.30 31.89 -23.08
CA ARG A 51 10.58 33.35 -22.92
C ARG A 51 11.76 33.60 -21.96
N THR A 52 12.82 34.16 -22.52
CA THR A 52 13.87 35.00 -21.91
C THR A 52 13.53 36.49 -22.12
N PRO A 53 14.34 37.48 -21.67
CA PRO A 53 15.24 37.62 -20.51
C PRO A 53 15.07 38.99 -19.77
N LEU A 54 15.87 39.28 -18.72
CA LEU A 54 16.69 40.52 -18.52
C LEU A 54 16.98 40.87 -17.04
N ILE A 55 18.28 41.09 -16.76
CA ILE A 55 18.92 42.13 -15.90
C ILE A 55 18.60 42.14 -14.39
N ASN A 56 19.62 41.94 -13.52
CA ASN A 56 20.37 43.07 -12.95
C ASN A 56 21.62 42.63 -12.16
N ASP A 57 22.73 43.29 -12.47
CA ASP A 57 23.99 43.32 -11.72
C ASP A 57 23.82 44.09 -10.40
N GLY A 58 24.48 43.61 -9.36
CA GLY A 58 24.44 44.23 -8.02
C GLY A 58 25.67 43.91 -7.20
N SER A 59 26.82 44.37 -7.70
CA SER A 59 28.10 44.43 -6.99
C SER A 59 27.98 45.30 -5.73
N GLY A 60 28.46 44.80 -4.59
CA GLY A 60 28.50 45.51 -3.32
C GLY A 60 29.58 44.96 -2.40
N ASN A 61 30.79 45.48 -2.55
CA ASN A 61 31.90 45.35 -1.60
C ASN A 61 31.48 45.84 -0.20
N ASN A 62 31.92 45.15 0.86
CA ASN A 62 32.41 45.85 2.03
C ASN A 62 33.48 45.05 2.79
N THR A 63 34.60 45.72 2.99
CA THR A 63 35.80 45.26 3.69
C THR A 63 35.89 46.00 5.02
N ALA A 64 36.49 45.30 6.00
CA ALA A 64 37.28 45.83 7.12
C ALA A 64 36.63 45.99 8.52
N VAL A 65 37.15 45.15 9.43
CA VAL A 65 37.79 45.49 10.71
C VAL A 65 36.93 46.08 11.82
N ASN A 66 36.77 45.32 12.91
CA ASN A 66 37.21 45.82 14.23
C ASN A 66 37.58 44.68 15.18
N SER A 67 38.72 44.85 15.86
CA SER A 67 39.28 43.99 16.91
C SER A 67 39.04 44.63 18.29
N GLN A 68 39.21 43.83 19.35
CA GLN A 68 39.30 44.19 20.79
C GLN A 68 37.96 44.52 21.48
N ARG A 69 37.66 44.03 22.69
CA ARG A 69 38.49 43.87 23.90
C ARG A 69 37.86 42.87 24.88
N ASP A 70 38.72 42.40 25.78
CA ASP A 70 38.47 41.56 26.96
C ASP A 70 37.62 42.21 28.07
N ASP A 71 37.20 41.32 28.99
CA ASP A 71 36.94 41.48 30.43
C ASP A 71 35.49 41.54 30.96
N ASP A 72 35.34 40.79 32.07
CA ASP A 72 34.32 40.77 33.13
C ASP A 72 33.00 40.03 32.86
N ALA A 73 32.76 38.83 33.43
CA ALA A 73 32.48 38.49 34.84
C ALA A 73 30.96 38.37 35.09
N ASP A 74 30.58 37.19 35.58
CA ASP A 74 29.37 36.91 36.38
C ASP A 74 28.02 37.24 35.70
N SER A 75 27.52 36.31 34.88
CA SER A 75 26.13 36.34 34.44
C SER A 75 25.52 34.96 34.61
N ALA A 76 24.56 34.90 35.54
CA ALA A 76 23.66 33.79 35.77
C ALA A 76 23.14 33.24 34.44
N ALA A 77 23.09 31.91 34.35
CA ALA A 77 22.61 31.16 33.19
C ALA A 77 21.16 31.54 32.87
N ASP A 78 21.01 32.55 32.03
CA ASP A 78 19.80 32.84 31.28
C ASP A 78 19.73 31.78 30.18
N GLU A 79 19.01 30.69 30.46
CA GLU A 79 18.60 29.73 29.44
C GLU A 79 17.74 30.48 28.42
N THR A 80 18.42 31.11 27.47
CA THR A 80 17.81 31.75 26.31
C THR A 80 17.09 30.63 25.55
N SER A 81 15.81 30.49 25.82
CA SER A 81 14.89 29.61 25.13
C SER A 81 14.89 30.01 23.65
N ALA A 82 15.80 29.41 22.89
CA ALA A 82 15.96 29.65 21.47
C ALA A 82 14.65 29.25 20.78
N GLU A 83 13.90 30.26 20.36
CA GLU A 83 12.67 30.09 19.60
C GLU A 83 13.00 29.24 18.35
N PRO A 84 12.37 28.07 18.17
CA PRO A 84 12.71 27.17 17.09
C PRO A 84 12.45 27.88 15.76
N ALA A 85 13.52 28.09 14.99
CA ALA A 85 13.46 28.76 13.71
C ALA A 85 12.47 28.03 12.80
N ALA A 86 11.44 28.74 12.35
CA ALA A 86 10.44 28.21 11.44
C ALA A 86 11.14 27.61 10.21
N ALA A 87 10.82 26.36 9.88
CA ALA A 87 11.39 25.67 8.73
C ALA A 87 11.19 26.51 7.47
N THR A 88 12.28 27.04 6.92
CA THR A 88 12.27 27.71 5.61
C THR A 88 12.05 26.64 4.55
N SER A 89 10.80 26.35 4.23
CA SER A 89 10.42 25.51 3.10
C SER A 89 10.90 26.19 1.82
N ALA A 90 12.07 25.79 1.33
CA ALA A 90 12.49 26.10 -0.02
C ALA A 90 11.41 25.58 -0.98
N MET A 91 10.97 26.42 -1.91
CA MET A 91 9.92 26.04 -2.85
C MET A 91 10.29 24.74 -3.58
N PRO A 92 9.35 23.81 -3.75
CA PRO A 92 9.63 22.51 -4.34
C PRO A 92 10.13 22.73 -5.77
N GLN A 93 11.32 22.24 -6.06
CA GLN A 93 11.80 22.23 -7.45
C GLN A 93 11.14 21.03 -8.14
N PRO A 94 10.40 21.22 -9.25
CA PRO A 94 9.76 20.12 -9.95
C PRO A 94 10.83 19.15 -10.47
N VAL A 95 10.69 17.87 -10.14
CA VAL A 95 11.60 16.81 -10.61
C VAL A 95 11.22 16.42 -12.03
N ASN A 96 12.16 16.52 -12.97
CA ASN A 96 11.97 15.99 -14.32
C ASN A 96 12.13 14.46 -14.29
N VAL A 97 11.02 13.75 -14.01
CA VAL A 97 11.00 12.28 -13.88
C VAL A 97 11.52 11.59 -15.12
N ALA A 98 11.13 12.05 -16.32
CA ALA A 98 11.57 11.44 -17.58
C ALA A 98 13.09 11.52 -17.75
N ALA A 99 13.69 12.67 -17.44
CA ALA A 99 15.15 12.82 -17.46
C ALA A 99 15.82 11.90 -16.44
N ARG A 100 15.29 11.82 -15.20
CA ARG A 100 15.84 10.96 -14.14
C ARG A 100 15.71 9.47 -14.43
N LEU A 101 14.63 9.05 -15.08
CA LEU A 101 14.45 7.66 -15.54
C LEU A 101 15.50 7.26 -16.59
N ALA A 102 15.96 8.22 -17.39
CA ALA A 102 16.99 8.03 -18.41
C ALA A 102 18.42 8.11 -17.86
N ASP A 103 18.63 8.50 -16.60
CA ASP A 103 19.96 8.62 -16.00
C ASP A 103 20.70 7.26 -16.07
N PRO A 104 21.92 7.21 -16.64
CA PRO A 104 22.65 5.96 -16.87
C PRO A 104 23.20 5.39 -15.55
N VAL A 105 23.14 4.06 -15.43
CA VAL A 105 23.66 3.28 -14.31
C VAL A 105 24.66 2.27 -14.84
N SER A 106 25.95 2.47 -14.55
CA SER A 106 27.04 1.63 -15.07
C SER A 106 26.91 0.17 -14.63
N GLY A 107 26.41 -0.08 -13.42
CA GLY A 107 26.10 -1.41 -12.95
C GLY A 107 25.44 -1.38 -11.59
N VAL A 108 24.58 -2.36 -11.35
CA VAL A 108 23.83 -2.49 -10.11
C VAL A 108 23.65 -3.96 -9.76
N ARG A 109 23.79 -4.26 -8.46
CA ARG A 109 23.53 -5.59 -7.93
C ARG A 109 22.77 -5.46 -6.61
N PHE A 110 21.59 -6.05 -6.59
CA PHE A 110 20.81 -6.31 -5.40
C PHE A 110 20.72 -7.82 -5.23
N GLU A 111 21.26 -8.31 -4.11
CA GLU A 111 20.88 -9.61 -3.56
C GLU A 111 19.41 -9.54 -3.09
N PRO A 112 18.75 -10.66 -2.72
CA PRO A 112 17.35 -10.65 -2.29
C PRO A 112 17.09 -9.56 -1.23
N THR A 113 16.52 -8.45 -1.68
CA THR A 113 16.30 -7.22 -0.89
C THR A 113 14.80 -6.94 -0.85
N PRO A 114 14.20 -6.56 0.28
CA PRO A 114 12.79 -6.18 0.30
C PRO A 114 12.47 -5.09 -0.73
N LEU A 115 11.35 -5.25 -1.45
CA LEU A 115 10.90 -4.34 -2.49
C LEU A 115 10.89 -2.88 -2.03
N ALA A 116 10.38 -2.61 -0.82
CA ALA A 116 10.31 -1.25 -0.31
C ALA A 116 11.71 -0.65 -0.03
N ASP A 117 12.69 -1.45 0.40
CA ASP A 117 14.06 -0.99 0.62
C ASP A 117 14.77 -0.70 -0.71
N PHE A 118 14.54 -1.55 -1.72
CA PHE A 118 14.99 -1.29 -3.08
C PHE A 118 14.40 0.02 -3.64
N LEU A 119 13.09 0.23 -3.51
CA LEU A 119 12.43 1.44 -4.02
C LEU A 119 12.87 2.69 -3.25
N GLN A 120 13.14 2.58 -1.95
CA GLN A 120 13.73 3.67 -1.16
C GLN A 120 15.13 4.02 -1.69
N PHE A 121 15.98 3.01 -1.94
CA PHE A 121 17.27 3.24 -2.58
C PHE A 121 17.13 3.96 -3.92
N VAL A 122 16.20 3.54 -4.79
CA VAL A 122 16.00 4.20 -6.10
C VAL A 122 15.53 5.63 -5.91
N THR A 123 14.66 5.89 -4.93
CA THR A 123 14.21 7.24 -4.57
C THR A 123 15.40 8.12 -4.17
N ASP A 124 16.27 7.63 -3.29
CA ASP A 124 17.43 8.37 -2.81
C ASP A 124 18.51 8.57 -3.89
N PHE A 125 18.72 7.56 -4.74
CA PHE A 125 19.70 7.57 -5.82
C PHE A 125 19.29 8.49 -6.97
N SER A 126 18.04 8.39 -7.42
CA SER A 126 17.54 9.11 -8.61
C SER A 126 16.86 10.44 -8.28
N THR A 127 16.57 10.69 -7.00
CA THR A 127 15.72 11.80 -6.51
C THR A 127 14.27 11.77 -7.01
N ILE A 128 13.86 10.72 -7.74
CA ILE A 128 12.48 10.54 -8.18
C ILE A 128 11.62 10.19 -6.97
N PRO A 129 10.51 10.89 -6.70
CA PRO A 129 9.56 10.47 -5.68
C PRO A 129 8.82 9.19 -6.14
N ILE A 130 8.87 8.10 -5.35
CA ILE A 130 8.27 6.80 -5.70
C ILE A 130 7.23 6.37 -4.66
N THR A 131 5.97 6.22 -5.07
CA THR A 131 4.85 5.80 -4.21
C THR A 131 4.49 4.34 -4.48
N ILE A 132 4.29 3.55 -3.42
CA ILE A 132 3.83 2.15 -3.52
C ILE A 132 2.31 2.08 -3.33
N GLN A 133 1.60 1.52 -4.31
CA GLN A 133 0.17 1.22 -4.18
C GLN A 133 -0.04 -0.13 -3.51
N PHE A 134 -0.10 -0.15 -2.17
CA PHE A 134 -0.23 -1.37 -1.38
C PHE A 134 -1.43 -2.25 -1.76
N ASP A 135 -2.56 -1.63 -2.10
CA ASP A 135 -3.74 -2.37 -2.56
C ASP A 135 -3.44 -3.13 -3.87
N SER A 136 -2.62 -2.54 -4.75
CA SER A 136 -2.18 -3.17 -6.00
C SER A 136 -1.18 -4.30 -5.76
N LEU A 137 -0.27 -4.16 -4.79
CA LEU A 137 0.63 -5.25 -4.40
C LEU A 137 -0.15 -6.46 -3.87
N ALA A 138 -1.16 -6.23 -3.02
CA ALA A 138 -2.00 -7.30 -2.49
C ALA A 138 -2.74 -8.08 -3.61
N ARG A 139 -3.14 -7.41 -4.71
CA ARG A 139 -3.81 -8.06 -5.86
C ARG A 139 -2.95 -9.13 -6.52
N VAL A 140 -1.65 -8.89 -6.63
CA VAL A 140 -0.69 -9.84 -7.21
C VAL A 140 -0.03 -10.73 -6.15
N GLY A 141 -0.58 -10.74 -4.93
CA GLY A 141 -0.08 -11.54 -3.82
C GLY A 141 1.33 -11.14 -3.37
N LYS A 142 1.67 -9.85 -3.51
CA LYS A 142 2.96 -9.27 -3.11
C LYS A 142 2.78 -8.34 -1.92
N SER A 143 3.89 -8.03 -1.26
CA SER A 143 3.99 -7.07 -0.15
C SER A 143 5.26 -6.21 -0.28
N ALA A 144 5.44 -5.23 0.61
CA ALA A 144 6.69 -4.47 0.73
C ALA A 144 7.92 -5.35 1.00
N GLU A 145 7.71 -6.52 1.61
CA GLU A 145 8.76 -7.51 1.92
C GLU A 145 9.09 -8.46 0.77
N THR A 146 8.43 -8.30 -0.39
CA THR A 146 8.72 -9.14 -1.56
C THR A 146 10.20 -9.01 -1.91
N PRO A 147 11.00 -10.09 -1.91
CA PRO A 147 12.42 -9.99 -2.22
C PRO A 147 12.61 -9.73 -3.70
N VAL A 148 13.32 -8.66 -4.03
CA VAL A 148 13.77 -8.34 -5.39
C VAL A 148 15.25 -8.69 -5.54
N THR A 149 15.60 -9.21 -6.70
CA THR A 149 16.99 -9.53 -7.07
C THR A 149 17.27 -8.90 -8.42
N VAL A 150 18.29 -8.05 -8.50
CA VAL A 150 18.64 -7.33 -9.73
C VAL A 150 20.13 -7.45 -9.96
N LYS A 151 20.53 -7.77 -11.19
CA LYS A 151 21.94 -7.77 -11.59
C LYS A 151 22.06 -7.28 -13.03
N LEU A 152 22.40 -6.01 -13.19
CA LEU A 152 22.47 -5.34 -14.48
C LEU A 152 23.79 -4.59 -14.65
N THR A 153 24.20 -4.41 -15.90
CA THR A 153 25.34 -3.59 -16.31
C THR A 153 24.91 -2.71 -17.48
N ASN A 154 25.40 -1.47 -17.53
CA ASN A 154 25.06 -0.50 -18.58
C ASN A 154 23.55 -0.34 -18.78
N THR A 155 22.84 -0.05 -17.70
CA THR A 155 21.38 0.19 -17.71
C THR A 155 21.07 1.66 -17.42
N ASN A 156 19.80 2.00 -17.23
CA ASN A 156 19.36 3.28 -16.69
C ASN A 156 18.38 3.05 -15.53
N VAL A 157 17.93 4.11 -14.87
CA VAL A 157 17.01 3.99 -13.74
C VAL A 157 15.71 3.26 -14.12
N ALA A 158 15.15 3.53 -15.30
CA ALA A 158 13.95 2.85 -15.80
C ALA A 158 14.17 1.34 -15.98
N GLY A 159 15.27 0.93 -16.61
CA GLY A 159 15.62 -0.47 -16.83
C GLY A 159 15.91 -1.22 -15.52
N MET A 160 16.52 -0.54 -14.55
CA MET A 160 16.70 -1.06 -13.20
C MET A 160 15.35 -1.30 -12.49
N LEU A 161 14.42 -0.34 -12.56
CA LEU A 161 13.07 -0.48 -11.99
C LEU A 161 12.28 -1.60 -12.67
N ALA A 162 12.27 -1.65 -14.00
CA ALA A 162 11.57 -2.68 -14.77
C ALA A 162 12.07 -4.08 -14.41
N ALA A 163 13.39 -4.29 -14.36
CA ALA A 163 13.98 -5.58 -14.01
C ALA A 163 13.64 -6.03 -12.58
N ALA A 164 13.41 -5.11 -11.65
CA ALA A 164 13.01 -5.43 -10.29
C ALA A 164 11.51 -5.75 -10.16
N LEU A 165 10.66 -5.06 -10.93
CA LEU A 165 9.20 -5.08 -10.76
C LEU A 165 8.50 -6.13 -11.63
N GLU A 166 8.90 -6.28 -12.89
CA GLU A 166 8.24 -7.18 -13.84
C GLU A 166 8.18 -8.65 -13.39
N PRO A 167 9.24 -9.25 -12.79
CA PRO A 167 9.18 -10.63 -12.29
C PRO A 167 8.10 -10.87 -11.22
N HIS A 168 7.59 -9.80 -10.62
CA HIS A 168 6.55 -9.84 -9.59
C HIS A 168 5.17 -9.42 -10.11
N GLY A 169 5.02 -9.21 -11.42
CA GLY A 169 3.77 -8.71 -12.02
C GLY A 169 3.50 -7.25 -11.66
N LEU A 170 4.54 -6.49 -11.32
CA LEU A 170 4.46 -5.08 -10.99
C LEU A 170 5.08 -4.24 -12.10
N GLY A 171 4.71 -2.97 -12.15
CA GLY A 171 5.32 -1.95 -12.99
C GLY A 171 5.17 -0.57 -12.37
N PHE A 172 5.52 0.44 -13.15
CA PHE A 172 5.44 1.83 -12.71
C PHE A 172 4.75 2.71 -13.75
N GLU A 173 4.04 3.73 -13.26
CA GLU A 173 3.41 4.77 -14.06
C GLU A 173 3.96 6.14 -13.62
N VAL A 174 4.21 7.03 -14.57
CA VAL A 174 4.58 8.43 -14.28
C VAL A 174 3.31 9.24 -14.12
N SER A 175 3.12 9.86 -12.96
CA SER A 175 1.96 10.72 -12.66
C SER A 175 2.46 11.94 -11.89
N ASP A 176 2.05 13.15 -12.28
CA ASP A 176 2.30 14.41 -11.55
C ASP A 176 3.69 14.55 -10.90
N GLY A 177 4.76 14.27 -11.66
CA GLY A 177 6.14 14.42 -11.19
C GLY A 177 6.65 13.34 -10.22
N HIS A 178 5.93 12.23 -10.07
CA HIS A 178 6.33 11.07 -9.28
C HIS A 178 6.08 9.75 -10.02
N LEU A 179 6.58 8.65 -9.46
CA LEU A 179 6.31 7.29 -9.93
C LEU A 179 5.32 6.57 -9.02
N LEU A 180 4.37 5.88 -9.63
CA LEU A 180 3.40 5.04 -8.97
C LEU A 180 3.71 3.57 -9.23
N ILE A 181 4.10 2.83 -8.19
CA ILE A 181 4.34 1.38 -8.29
C ILE A 181 3.04 0.64 -8.06
N GLN A 182 2.62 -0.15 -9.06
CA GLN A 182 1.35 -0.86 -9.05
C GLN A 182 1.45 -2.18 -9.82
N ALA A 183 0.41 -3.01 -9.73
CA ALA A 183 0.30 -4.23 -10.53
C ALA A 183 0.21 -3.88 -12.02
N ASN A 184 0.85 -4.68 -12.87
CA ASN A 184 0.69 -4.63 -14.31
C ASN A 184 -0.68 -5.24 -14.68
N ASP A 185 -1.75 -4.54 -14.32
CA ASP A 185 -3.09 -4.91 -14.72
C ASP A 185 -3.38 -4.22 -16.07
N GLU A 186 -3.35 -4.97 -17.18
CA GLU A 186 -3.73 -4.47 -18.53
C GLU A 186 -5.18 -3.94 -18.60
N SER A 187 -5.98 -4.12 -17.54
CA SER A 187 -7.42 -3.88 -17.57
C SER A 187 -7.90 -2.95 -16.44
N ALA A 188 -7.69 -1.65 -16.63
CA ALA A 188 -8.63 -0.64 -16.12
C ALA A 188 -10.05 -0.80 -16.74
N ILE A 189 -10.18 -1.68 -17.74
CA ILE A 189 -11.42 -2.01 -18.42
C ILE A 189 -12.31 -2.84 -17.47
N ALA A 190 -13.59 -2.46 -17.42
CA ALA A 190 -14.59 -3.21 -16.68
C ALA A 190 -14.76 -4.62 -17.29
N ALA A 191 -14.60 -5.66 -16.48
CA ALA A 191 -14.71 -7.05 -16.89
C ALA A 191 -15.82 -7.76 -16.09
N ARG A 192 -16.52 -8.70 -16.74
CA ARG A 192 -17.56 -9.52 -16.11
C ARG A 192 -16.93 -10.67 -15.33
N GLN A 193 -17.27 -10.81 -14.06
CA GLN A 193 -16.84 -11.91 -13.19
C GLN A 193 -18.00 -12.41 -12.33
N ALA A 194 -18.17 -13.73 -12.26
CA ALA A 194 -19.16 -14.37 -11.38
C ALA A 194 -18.50 -14.82 -10.07
N PHE A 195 -19.14 -14.52 -8.94
CA PHE A 195 -18.76 -14.96 -7.61
C PHE A 195 -19.80 -15.94 -7.07
N ARG A 196 -19.38 -17.16 -6.73
CA ARG A 196 -20.25 -18.13 -6.06
C ARG A 196 -20.46 -17.69 -4.62
N VAL A 197 -21.72 -17.64 -4.18
CA VAL A 197 -22.08 -17.18 -2.82
C VAL A 197 -23.14 -18.07 -2.16
N ALA A 198 -23.35 -19.28 -2.67
CA ALA A 198 -24.31 -20.24 -2.12
C ALA A 198 -24.07 -20.59 -0.65
N ASP A 199 -22.82 -20.46 -0.18
CA ASP A 199 -22.38 -20.67 1.19
C ASP A 199 -22.53 -19.41 2.08
N LEU A 200 -22.71 -18.25 1.46
CA LEU A 200 -22.90 -16.96 2.13
C LEU A 200 -24.37 -16.52 2.18
N ALA A 201 -25.18 -16.93 1.20
CA ALA A 201 -26.59 -16.62 1.08
C ALA A 201 -27.40 -17.85 0.63
N SER A 202 -28.39 -18.22 1.44
CA SER A 202 -29.19 -19.44 1.28
C SER A 202 -30.41 -19.22 0.38
N ASP A 203 -31.00 -18.03 0.45
CA ASP A 203 -32.20 -17.60 -0.28
C ASP A 203 -32.00 -16.27 -1.03
N SER A 204 -33.03 -15.84 -1.75
CA SER A 204 -33.00 -14.61 -2.55
C SER A 204 -32.92 -13.33 -1.71
N GLY A 205 -33.46 -13.32 -0.49
CA GLY A 205 -33.41 -12.19 0.42
C GLY A 205 -32.00 -11.98 0.97
N GLU A 206 -31.35 -13.04 1.43
CA GLU A 206 -29.94 -13.02 1.86
C GLU A 206 -29.00 -12.63 0.72
N LEU A 207 -29.29 -13.12 -0.50
CA LEU A 207 -28.52 -12.78 -1.70
C LEU A 207 -28.63 -11.28 -2.04
N SER A 208 -29.84 -10.72 -1.95
CA SER A 208 -30.07 -9.28 -2.13
C SER A 208 -29.34 -8.46 -1.05
N ALA A 209 -29.45 -8.87 0.21
CA ALA A 209 -28.78 -8.18 1.32
C ALA A 209 -27.25 -8.19 1.17
N LEU A 210 -26.68 -9.30 0.67
CA LEU A 210 -25.24 -9.40 0.37
C LEU A 210 -24.84 -8.47 -0.79
N ALA A 211 -25.64 -8.40 -1.86
CA ALA A 211 -25.41 -7.46 -2.94
C ALA A 211 -25.45 -5.99 -2.47
N ASP A 212 -26.40 -5.63 -1.62
CA ASP A 212 -26.50 -4.27 -1.07
C ASP A 212 -25.36 -3.96 -0.09
N LEU A 213 -24.86 -4.97 0.63
CA LEU A 213 -23.63 -4.84 1.41
C LEU A 213 -22.43 -4.56 0.51
N ILE A 214 -22.25 -5.31 -0.59
CA ILE A 214 -21.16 -5.10 -1.55
C ILE A 214 -21.21 -3.69 -2.13
N ARG A 215 -22.38 -3.22 -2.58
CA ARG A 215 -22.54 -1.87 -3.17
C ARG A 215 -22.18 -0.76 -2.19
N ARG A 216 -22.52 -0.91 -0.91
CA ARG A 216 -22.21 0.08 0.13
C ARG A 216 -20.73 0.10 0.52
N LEU A 217 -20.05 -1.06 0.48
CA LEU A 217 -18.67 -1.17 0.97
C LEU A 217 -17.62 -0.98 -0.13
N ILE A 218 -17.87 -1.46 -1.34
CA ILE A 218 -16.89 -1.46 -2.41
C ILE A 218 -17.16 -0.27 -3.32
N ARG A 219 -16.27 0.73 -3.31
CA ARG A 219 -16.34 1.92 -4.19
C ARG A 219 -17.78 2.43 -4.39
N PRO A 220 -18.49 2.85 -3.31
CA PRO A 220 -19.89 3.26 -3.39
C PRO A 220 -20.15 4.30 -4.49
N GLU A 221 -19.16 5.16 -4.77
CA GLU A 221 -19.18 6.19 -5.79
C GLU A 221 -19.16 5.67 -7.25
N SER A 222 -18.68 4.44 -7.50
CA SER A 222 -18.56 3.91 -8.87
C SER A 222 -19.85 3.27 -9.38
N TRP A 223 -20.75 2.84 -8.49
CA TRP A 223 -22.01 2.23 -8.89
C TRP A 223 -22.91 3.25 -9.60
N GLY A 224 -23.55 2.82 -10.69
CA GLY A 224 -24.42 3.69 -11.51
C GLY A 224 -23.71 4.37 -12.69
N HIS A 225 -22.39 4.22 -12.82
CA HIS A 225 -21.68 4.60 -14.03
C HIS A 225 -21.90 3.57 -15.15
N ASN A 226 -21.91 4.05 -16.40
CA ASN A 226 -22.00 3.18 -17.57
C ASN A 226 -20.90 2.11 -17.52
N ARG A 227 -21.29 0.83 -17.63
CA ARG A 227 -20.43 -0.39 -17.59
C ARG A 227 -20.05 -0.92 -16.20
N VAL A 228 -20.51 -0.30 -15.12
CA VAL A 228 -20.39 -0.89 -13.77
C VAL A 228 -21.75 -1.44 -13.33
N SER A 229 -21.82 -2.74 -13.07
CA SER A 229 -23.06 -3.38 -12.62
C SER A 229 -22.83 -4.54 -11.66
N LEU A 230 -23.86 -4.83 -10.87
CA LEU A 230 -23.95 -6.02 -10.02
C LEU A 230 -25.32 -6.64 -10.24
N GLU A 231 -25.32 -7.82 -10.86
CA GLU A 231 -26.48 -8.64 -11.20
C GLU A 231 -26.56 -9.85 -10.27
N LEU A 232 -27.77 -10.18 -9.83
CA LEU A 232 -28.03 -11.39 -9.05
C LEU A 232 -28.43 -12.51 -10.01
N GLU A 233 -27.84 -13.69 -9.85
CA GLU A 233 -28.24 -14.90 -10.57
C GLU A 233 -28.77 -15.94 -9.56
N PRO A 234 -30.06 -15.86 -9.15
CA PRO A 234 -30.60 -16.66 -8.06
C PRO A 234 -30.52 -18.17 -8.33
N THR A 235 -30.71 -18.58 -9.58
CA THR A 235 -30.68 -20.00 -10.00
C THR A 235 -29.31 -20.63 -9.76
N ARG A 236 -28.23 -19.87 -9.96
CA ARG A 236 -26.85 -20.35 -9.77
C ARG A 236 -26.29 -20.01 -8.40
N LYS A 237 -27.01 -19.21 -7.61
CA LYS A 237 -26.53 -18.62 -6.35
C LYS A 237 -25.19 -17.90 -6.55
N GLU A 238 -25.13 -17.12 -7.62
CA GLU A 238 -23.98 -16.33 -8.04
C GLU A 238 -24.31 -14.84 -8.00
N ILE A 239 -23.31 -14.03 -7.66
CA ILE A 239 -23.32 -12.58 -7.89
C ILE A 239 -22.42 -12.31 -9.09
N VAL A 240 -22.98 -11.72 -10.15
CA VAL A 240 -22.21 -11.38 -11.34
C VAL A 240 -21.91 -9.89 -11.33
N VAL A 241 -20.63 -9.55 -11.37
CA VAL A 241 -20.14 -8.18 -11.27
C VAL A 241 -19.45 -7.80 -12.57
N ILE A 242 -19.75 -6.62 -13.09
CA ILE A 242 -18.98 -5.97 -14.14
C ILE A 242 -18.31 -4.75 -13.49
N HIS A 243 -16.99 -4.80 -13.31
CA HIS A 243 -16.22 -3.72 -12.69
C HIS A 243 -14.73 -3.82 -13.09
N ASP A 244 -13.96 -2.76 -12.83
CA ASP A 244 -12.49 -2.80 -12.87
C ASP A 244 -11.89 -3.90 -11.97
N THR A 245 -10.62 -4.21 -12.22
CA THR A 245 -9.88 -5.28 -11.53
C THR A 245 -9.72 -5.03 -10.03
N ALA A 246 -9.57 -3.77 -9.61
CA ALA A 246 -9.40 -3.42 -8.21
C ALA A 246 -10.65 -3.72 -7.38
N ALA A 247 -11.83 -3.28 -7.83
CA ALA A 247 -13.08 -3.54 -7.14
C ALA A 247 -13.44 -5.03 -7.14
N ARG A 248 -13.21 -5.76 -8.25
CA ARG A 248 -13.43 -7.21 -8.29
C ARG A 248 -12.55 -7.94 -7.28
N HIS A 249 -11.29 -7.54 -7.13
CA HIS A 249 -10.42 -8.08 -6.10
C HIS A 249 -10.93 -7.75 -4.69
N GLN A 250 -11.34 -6.50 -4.42
CA GLN A 250 -11.91 -6.14 -3.12
C GLN A 250 -13.19 -6.93 -2.80
N ILE A 251 -14.04 -7.21 -3.79
CA ILE A 251 -15.22 -8.07 -3.64
C ILE A 251 -14.79 -9.50 -3.27
N ALA A 252 -13.80 -10.06 -3.96
CA ALA A 252 -13.27 -11.40 -3.64
C ALA A 252 -12.78 -11.47 -2.18
N VAL A 253 -11.97 -10.49 -1.76
CA VAL A 253 -11.45 -10.39 -0.39
C VAL A 253 -12.58 -10.23 0.63
N LEU A 254 -13.57 -9.38 0.36
CA LEU A 254 -14.73 -9.20 1.25
C LEU A 254 -15.50 -10.50 1.44
N LEU A 255 -15.80 -11.22 0.35
CA LEU A 255 -16.53 -12.48 0.38
C LEU A 255 -15.73 -13.56 1.13
N ASP A 256 -14.41 -13.65 0.93
CA ASP A 256 -13.58 -14.61 1.65
C ASP A 256 -13.39 -14.26 3.12
N ARG A 257 -13.38 -12.97 3.51
CA ARG A 257 -13.44 -12.57 4.92
C ARG A 257 -14.79 -12.91 5.56
N LEU A 258 -15.90 -12.75 4.84
CA LEU A 258 -17.22 -13.21 5.30
C LEU A 258 -17.25 -14.73 5.52
N ARG A 259 -16.61 -15.51 4.65
CA ARG A 259 -16.45 -16.96 4.83
C ARG A 259 -15.65 -17.29 6.07
N ALA A 260 -14.47 -16.68 6.22
CA ALA A 260 -13.61 -16.89 7.38
C ALA A 260 -14.34 -16.55 8.70
N ALA A 261 -15.09 -15.44 8.71
CA ALA A 261 -15.92 -15.03 9.86
C ALA A 261 -17.00 -16.06 10.24
N ARG A 262 -17.44 -16.90 9.29
CA ARG A 262 -18.37 -18.02 9.52
C ARG A 262 -17.69 -19.37 9.73
N GLY A 263 -16.35 -19.41 9.79
CA GLY A 263 -15.59 -20.66 9.85
C GLY A 263 -15.61 -21.46 8.54
N ILE A 264 -15.97 -20.84 7.42
CA ILE A 264 -15.98 -21.44 6.08
C ILE A 264 -14.62 -21.18 5.42
N LYS A 265 -14.08 -22.18 4.72
CA LYS A 265 -12.83 -22.04 3.98
C LYS A 265 -12.97 -20.98 2.86
N PRO A 266 -12.05 -20.01 2.74
CA PRO A 266 -11.99 -19.09 1.60
C PRO A 266 -12.02 -19.82 0.26
N GLN A 267 -12.66 -19.22 -0.75
CA GLN A 267 -12.74 -19.80 -2.09
C GLN A 267 -11.63 -19.34 -3.02
N THR A 268 -11.11 -18.13 -2.82
CA THR A 268 -10.05 -17.58 -3.64
C THR A 268 -8.71 -17.63 -2.90
N SER A 269 -7.63 -17.62 -3.65
CA SER A 269 -6.29 -17.37 -3.11
C SER A 269 -6.03 -15.87 -2.93
N ALA A 270 -7.07 -15.02 -2.98
CA ALA A 270 -6.90 -13.60 -2.76
C ALA A 270 -6.30 -13.42 -1.37
N THR A 271 -5.11 -12.84 -1.32
CA THR A 271 -4.44 -12.56 -0.06
C THR A 271 -5.37 -11.68 0.75
N HIS A 272 -5.75 -12.16 1.95
CA HIS A 272 -6.47 -11.31 2.89
C HIS A 272 -5.56 -10.11 3.15
N GLY A 273 -6.04 -8.92 2.78
CA GLY A 273 -5.36 -7.68 3.14
C GLY A 273 -5.07 -7.70 4.63
N VAL A 274 -3.96 -7.07 5.01
CA VAL A 274 -3.51 -6.99 6.41
C VAL A 274 -4.68 -6.54 7.28
N ASP A 275 -4.92 -7.27 8.36
CA ASP A 275 -5.84 -6.81 9.38
C ASP A 275 -5.23 -5.60 10.09
N VAL A 276 -5.71 -4.41 9.73
CA VAL A 276 -5.16 -3.14 10.19
C VAL A 276 -5.22 -2.97 11.71
N LEU A 277 -6.20 -3.58 12.38
CA LEU A 277 -6.27 -3.56 13.84
C LEU A 277 -5.10 -4.36 14.45
N SER A 278 -4.95 -5.62 14.03
CA SER A 278 -3.84 -6.47 14.45
C SER A 278 -2.47 -5.87 14.07
N ALA A 279 -2.33 -5.31 12.88
CA ALA A 279 -1.10 -4.66 12.44
C ALA A 279 -0.78 -3.44 13.31
N ARG A 280 -1.77 -2.61 13.66
CA ARG A 280 -1.55 -1.50 14.59
C ARG A 280 -1.05 -2.00 15.94
N GLU A 281 -1.66 -3.03 16.52
CA GLU A 281 -1.21 -3.56 17.81
C GLU A 281 0.25 -4.02 17.77
N GLN A 282 0.65 -4.69 16.69
CA GLN A 282 2.03 -5.15 16.51
C GLN A 282 3.00 -3.98 16.28
N LEU A 283 2.60 -3.00 15.46
CA LEU A 283 3.36 -1.78 15.24
C LEU A 283 3.49 -0.95 16.53
N GLN A 284 2.46 -0.89 17.37
CA GLN A 284 2.44 -0.10 18.60
C GLN A 284 3.60 -0.50 19.52
N LYS A 285 3.88 -1.80 19.62
CA LYS A 285 5.02 -2.29 20.41
C LYS A 285 6.35 -1.71 19.92
N LYS A 286 6.54 -1.66 18.60
CA LYS A 286 7.76 -1.13 17.97
C LYS A 286 7.83 0.39 18.03
N LEU A 287 6.72 1.05 17.78
CA LEU A 287 6.57 2.52 17.87
C LEU A 287 6.77 3.04 19.31
N SER A 288 6.52 2.21 20.33
CA SER A 288 6.78 2.52 21.74
C SER A 288 8.28 2.46 22.11
N THR A 289 9.18 2.08 21.19
CA THR A 289 10.62 2.04 21.44
C THR A 289 11.15 3.45 21.67
N ASN A 290 11.83 3.68 22.80
CA ASN A 290 12.44 4.98 23.09
C ASN A 290 13.69 5.21 22.24
N VAL A 291 13.82 6.41 21.69
CA VAL A 291 14.96 6.81 20.86
C VAL A 291 15.47 8.19 21.25
N MET A 292 16.76 8.41 21.00
CA MET A 292 17.38 9.72 21.07
C MET A 292 17.85 10.10 19.67
N ALA A 293 17.28 11.16 19.12
CA ALA A 293 17.60 11.63 17.78
C ALA A 293 17.84 13.14 17.82
N ASN A 294 18.94 13.60 17.24
CA ASN A 294 19.25 15.03 17.19
C ASN A 294 19.56 15.45 15.75
N PHE A 295 18.51 15.91 15.06
CA PHE A 295 18.59 16.52 13.73
C PHE A 295 18.37 18.03 13.87
N ALA A 296 19.21 18.70 14.66
CA ALA A 296 19.16 20.16 14.83
C ALA A 296 19.47 20.93 13.53
N ARG A 297 20.16 20.29 12.58
CA ARG A 297 20.39 20.84 11.24
C ARG A 297 19.32 20.30 10.27
N PRO A 298 18.86 21.11 9.30
CA PRO A 298 17.99 20.64 8.24
C PRO A 298 18.55 19.37 7.60
N THR A 299 17.78 18.28 7.69
CA THR A 299 18.13 16.93 7.24
C THR A 299 16.98 16.40 6.39
N ARG A 300 17.24 15.60 5.35
CA ARG A 300 16.15 15.09 4.49
C ARG A 300 15.17 14.27 5.32
N ILE A 301 13.88 14.43 5.05
CA ILE A 301 12.85 13.67 5.76
C ILE A 301 13.04 12.16 5.59
N THR A 302 13.52 11.69 4.43
CA THR A 302 13.83 10.28 4.19
C THR A 302 14.95 9.75 5.09
N ASP A 303 15.98 10.56 5.36
CA ASP A 303 17.08 10.19 6.25
C ASP A 303 16.60 10.11 7.71
N ILE A 304 15.78 11.07 8.14
CA ILE A 304 15.18 11.08 9.49
C ILE A 304 14.29 9.84 9.68
N LEU A 305 13.40 9.58 8.72
CA LEU A 305 12.52 8.41 8.75
C LEU A 305 13.32 7.10 8.75
N SER A 306 14.35 6.99 7.91
CA SER A 306 15.22 5.80 7.85
C SER A 306 15.92 5.55 9.19
N TYR A 307 16.46 6.60 9.82
CA TYR A 307 17.07 6.50 11.14
C TYR A 307 16.08 6.01 12.20
N LEU A 308 14.88 6.61 12.27
CA LEU A 308 13.84 6.18 13.21
C LEU A 308 13.38 4.75 12.95
N GLY A 309 13.28 4.37 11.67
CA GLY A 309 12.90 3.03 11.24
C GLY A 309 13.90 1.98 11.71
N GLU A 310 15.19 2.22 11.48
CA GLU A 310 16.26 1.34 11.95
C GLU A 310 16.21 1.14 13.48
N LYS A 311 16.04 2.22 14.25
CA LYS A 311 15.98 2.13 15.72
C LYS A 311 14.75 1.40 16.24
N ALA A 312 13.63 1.46 15.53
CA ALA A 312 12.37 0.83 15.91
C ALA A 312 12.15 -0.55 15.25
N GLU A 313 13.06 -1.00 14.39
CA GLU A 313 12.86 -2.15 13.49
C GLU A 313 11.58 -2.04 12.64
N LEU A 314 11.31 -0.81 12.20
CA LEU A 314 10.20 -0.41 11.35
C LEU A 314 10.71 0.03 9.98
N ARG A 315 9.83 -0.05 8.99
CA ARG A 315 10.02 0.54 7.68
C ARG A 315 9.04 1.69 7.50
N PHE A 316 9.56 2.86 7.17
CA PHE A 316 8.75 3.98 6.77
C PHE A 316 8.75 4.09 5.25
N VAL A 317 7.56 4.15 4.66
CA VAL A 317 7.35 4.36 3.22
C VAL A 317 6.58 5.66 3.04
N VAL A 318 6.92 6.44 2.02
CA VAL A 318 6.31 7.76 1.82
C VAL A 318 5.38 7.75 0.61
N ASP A 319 4.16 8.24 0.81
CA ASP A 319 3.15 8.43 -0.22
C ASP A 319 3.38 9.76 -0.94
N TRP A 320 4.40 9.81 -1.78
CA TRP A 320 4.77 11.01 -2.52
C TRP A 320 3.66 11.52 -3.44
N GLN A 321 2.74 10.66 -3.89
CA GLN A 321 1.55 11.07 -4.64
C GLN A 321 0.68 12.03 -3.80
N SER A 322 0.44 11.70 -2.53
CA SER A 322 -0.32 12.56 -1.61
C SER A 322 0.46 13.78 -1.11
N LEU A 323 1.79 13.70 -1.11
CA LEU A 323 2.70 14.70 -0.55
C LEU A 323 3.16 15.74 -1.59
N GLY A 324 3.23 15.36 -2.87
CA GLY A 324 3.64 16.23 -3.97
C GLY A 324 2.82 17.52 -4.10
N PRO A 325 1.47 17.49 -4.03
CA PRO A 325 0.63 18.69 -4.06
C PRO A 325 0.90 19.67 -2.90
N LEU A 326 1.42 19.16 -1.77
CA LEU A 326 1.84 19.95 -0.61
C LEU A 326 3.29 20.45 -0.73
N GLY A 327 3.95 20.16 -1.85
CA GLY A 327 5.32 20.57 -2.12
C GLY A 327 6.40 19.68 -1.48
N TRP A 328 6.04 18.52 -0.94
CA TRP A 328 7.02 17.60 -0.38
C TRP A 328 7.69 16.78 -1.47
N THR A 329 9.00 16.65 -1.36
CA THR A 329 9.86 15.85 -2.25
C THR A 329 10.84 15.03 -1.41
N PRO A 330 11.51 14.02 -1.99
CA PRO A 330 12.59 13.30 -1.30
C PRO A 330 13.73 14.21 -0.83
N ALA A 331 13.91 15.38 -1.46
CA ALA A 331 14.92 16.36 -1.09
C ALA A 331 14.48 17.30 0.04
N THR A 332 13.20 17.28 0.44
CA THR A 332 12.70 18.20 1.47
C THR A 332 13.39 17.91 2.81
N GLN A 333 13.89 18.98 3.43
CA GLN A 333 14.63 18.93 4.68
C GLN A 333 13.78 19.46 5.83
N THR A 334 13.96 18.87 7.00
CA THR A 334 13.34 19.29 8.26
C THR A 334 14.31 19.03 9.42
N SER A 335 13.96 19.53 10.60
CA SER A 335 14.74 19.35 11.83
C SER A 335 13.84 18.74 12.90
N VAL A 336 14.38 17.79 13.66
CA VAL A 336 13.68 17.21 14.81
C VAL A 336 14.69 16.83 15.88
N ILE A 337 14.37 17.15 17.13
CA ILE A 337 15.10 16.72 18.31
C ILE A 337 14.16 15.85 19.12
N ILE A 338 14.55 14.61 19.43
CA ILE A 338 13.79 13.63 20.21
C ILE A 338 14.67 13.24 21.39
N GLN A 339 14.20 13.49 22.62
CA GLN A 339 14.98 13.31 23.85
C GLN A 339 14.44 12.14 24.67
N ASN A 340 14.89 10.91 24.35
CA ASN A 340 14.46 9.69 25.05
C ASN A 340 12.93 9.53 25.09
N GLU A 341 12.27 9.85 23.98
CA GLU A 341 10.84 9.66 23.79
C GLU A 341 10.61 8.43 22.90
N SER A 342 9.41 7.85 22.98
CA SER A 342 9.01 6.80 22.04
C SER A 342 9.08 7.31 20.59
N VAL A 343 9.40 6.42 19.65
CA VAL A 343 9.35 6.71 18.20
C VAL A 343 7.98 7.26 17.81
N GLU A 344 6.88 6.75 18.37
CA GLU A 344 5.53 7.26 18.11
C GLU A 344 5.38 8.73 18.48
N ALA A 345 5.79 9.11 19.69
CA ALA A 345 5.66 10.49 20.18
C ALA A 345 6.52 11.46 19.36
N GLY A 346 7.78 11.11 19.14
CA GLY A 346 8.70 11.93 18.35
C GLY A 346 8.26 12.06 16.89
N LEU A 347 7.80 10.96 16.28
CA LEU A 347 7.29 10.96 14.91
C LEU A 347 5.95 11.69 14.81
N THR A 348 5.02 11.50 15.73
CA THR A 348 3.73 12.20 15.75
C THR A 348 3.93 13.71 15.82
N ARG A 349 4.86 14.19 16.66
CA ARG A 349 5.21 15.61 16.72
C ARG A 349 5.77 16.10 15.39
N LEU A 350 6.77 15.40 14.84
CA LEU A 350 7.33 15.72 13.52
C LEU A 350 6.23 15.79 12.44
N LEU A 351 5.38 14.78 12.33
CA LEU A 351 4.36 14.72 11.29
C LEU A 351 3.27 15.77 11.48
N ASN A 352 2.90 16.12 12.71
CA ASN A 352 1.92 17.17 12.98
C ASN A 352 2.42 18.54 12.49
N ASP A 353 3.69 18.86 12.72
CA ASP A 353 4.29 20.12 12.26
C ASP A 353 4.31 20.21 10.72
N LEU A 354 4.27 19.06 10.04
CA LEU A 354 4.31 18.96 8.57
C LEU A 354 2.94 18.71 7.92
N ASP A 355 1.86 18.68 8.71
CA ASP A 355 0.51 18.25 8.31
C ASP A 355 0.43 16.87 7.63
N LEU A 356 1.24 15.95 8.12
CA LEU A 356 1.30 14.57 7.66
C LEU A 356 0.64 13.62 8.67
N ALA A 357 0.37 12.40 8.21
CA ALA A 357 -0.21 11.32 9.00
C ALA A 357 0.53 10.01 8.77
N MET A 358 0.48 9.13 9.77
CA MET A 358 0.97 7.76 9.67
C MET A 358 -0.19 6.78 9.48
N LEU A 359 0.00 5.82 8.59
CA LEU A 359 -0.95 4.74 8.33
C LEU A 359 -0.24 3.39 8.46
N PRO A 360 -0.74 2.46 9.29
CA PRO A 360 -0.24 1.10 9.30
C PRO A 360 -0.50 0.41 7.96
N VAL A 361 0.51 -0.28 7.44
CA VAL A 361 0.40 -1.11 6.23
C VAL A 361 0.43 -2.59 6.61
N ASP A 362 1.44 -2.98 7.39
CA ASP A 362 1.63 -4.32 7.95
C ASP A 362 2.28 -4.22 9.35
N ASP A 363 2.81 -5.31 9.88
CA ASP A 363 3.41 -5.39 11.21
C ASP A 363 4.79 -4.72 11.32
N ARG A 364 5.35 -4.27 10.20
CA ARG A 364 6.66 -3.60 10.14
C ARG A 364 6.65 -2.30 9.34
N THR A 365 5.67 -2.11 8.48
CA THR A 365 5.63 -1.02 7.50
C THR A 365 4.59 0.01 7.91
N VAL A 366 5.05 1.26 8.01
CA VAL A 366 4.23 2.43 8.27
C VAL A 366 4.33 3.36 7.08
N ARG A 367 3.18 3.71 6.49
CA ARG A 367 3.12 4.70 5.41
C ARG A 367 2.94 6.10 5.98
N ILE A 368 3.77 7.03 5.53
CA ILE A 368 3.64 8.46 5.75
C ILE A 368 2.91 9.07 4.57
N THR A 369 1.83 9.80 4.83
CA THR A 369 0.96 10.40 3.79
C THR A 369 0.42 11.74 4.28
N SER A 370 -0.25 12.52 3.42
CA SER A 370 -0.92 13.75 3.86
C SER A 370 -2.10 13.43 4.78
N ARG A 371 -2.42 14.35 5.69
CA ARG A 371 -3.59 14.20 6.58
C ARG A 371 -4.89 14.05 5.79
N GLU A 372 -5.03 14.80 4.71
CA GLU A 372 -6.18 14.71 3.80
C GLU A 372 -6.29 13.31 3.17
N ALA A 373 -5.21 12.77 2.62
CA ALA A 373 -5.22 11.44 2.02
C ALA A 373 -5.50 10.33 3.06
N ALA A 374 -4.95 10.48 4.28
CA ALA A 374 -5.27 9.58 5.39
C ALA A 374 -6.75 9.62 5.79
N ALA A 375 -7.36 10.80 5.81
CA ALA A 375 -8.78 10.99 6.11
C ALA A 375 -9.69 10.48 4.98
N ALA A 376 -9.26 10.61 3.72
CA ALA A 376 -10.01 10.14 2.56
C ALA A 376 -9.97 8.61 2.40
N ARG A 377 -8.93 7.95 2.90
CA ARG A 377 -8.73 6.51 2.72
C ARG A 377 -9.58 5.69 3.68
N CYS A 378 -10.75 5.28 3.19
CA CYS A 378 -11.60 4.32 3.89
C CYS A 378 -11.11 2.88 3.71
N LEU A 379 -11.01 2.14 4.81
CA LEU A 379 -10.72 0.70 4.83
C LEU A 379 -11.96 -0.09 5.27
N ILE A 380 -12.07 -1.33 4.82
CA ILE A 380 -13.11 -2.27 5.26
C ILE A 380 -12.53 -3.18 6.34
N VAL A 381 -13.05 -3.05 7.56
CA VAL A 381 -12.61 -3.79 8.75
C VAL A 381 -13.79 -4.55 9.34
N PHE A 382 -13.50 -5.75 9.86
CA PHE A 382 -14.46 -6.61 10.54
C PHE A 382 -14.22 -6.49 12.04
N HIS A 383 -15.21 -6.03 12.78
CA HIS A 383 -15.18 -5.89 14.23
C HIS A 383 -16.05 -6.98 14.85
N GLY A 384 -15.51 -7.72 15.81
CA GLY A 384 -16.30 -8.68 16.59
C GLY A 384 -17.33 -7.92 17.43
N SER A 385 -18.61 -8.08 17.11
CA SER A 385 -19.70 -7.41 17.84
C SER A 385 -20.98 -8.21 17.66
N LYS A 386 -21.58 -8.64 18.76
CA LYS A 386 -22.85 -9.38 18.73
C LYS A 386 -23.91 -8.54 18.03
N ARG A 387 -24.62 -9.15 17.08
CA ARG A 387 -25.72 -8.47 16.41
C ARG A 387 -26.93 -8.39 17.35
N PRO A 388 -27.61 -7.24 17.46
CA PRO A 388 -28.89 -7.17 18.18
C PRO A 388 -29.92 -8.14 17.59
N ALA A 389 -30.81 -8.67 18.43
CA ALA A 389 -31.71 -9.77 18.05
C ALA A 389 -32.77 -9.37 17.01
N ASP A 390 -33.24 -8.12 17.06
CA ASP A 390 -34.23 -7.59 16.13
C ASP A 390 -33.64 -6.47 15.24
N SER A 391 -34.33 -6.20 14.13
CA SER A 391 -33.90 -5.22 13.14
C SER A 391 -33.94 -3.79 13.68
N GLU A 392 -34.91 -3.45 14.54
CA GLU A 392 -35.05 -2.10 15.08
C GLU A 392 -33.90 -1.75 16.03
N ALA A 393 -33.52 -2.68 16.90
CA ALA A 393 -32.37 -2.57 17.77
C ALA A 393 -31.06 -2.52 16.98
N THR A 394 -30.97 -3.27 15.88
CA THR A 394 -29.82 -3.21 14.96
C THR A 394 -29.70 -1.81 14.35
N ASP A 395 -30.79 -1.26 13.82
CA ASP A 395 -30.80 0.05 13.16
C ASP A 395 -30.54 1.18 14.16
N ARG A 396 -31.11 1.09 15.37
CA ARG A 396 -30.84 2.02 16.47
C ARG A 396 -29.37 2.02 16.84
N ARG A 397 -28.78 0.83 17.05
CA ARG A 397 -27.36 0.69 17.39
C ARG A 397 -26.45 1.24 16.29
N LEU A 398 -26.76 0.95 15.02
CA LEU A 398 -26.00 1.50 13.90
C LEU A 398 -26.13 3.02 13.82
N SER A 399 -27.29 3.58 14.16
CA SER A 399 -27.51 5.04 14.17
C SER A 399 -26.72 5.72 15.28
N GLU A 400 -26.73 5.16 16.49
CA GLU A 400 -25.90 5.64 17.62
C GLU A 400 -24.40 5.63 17.27
N LEU A 401 -23.91 4.55 16.64
CA LEU A 401 -22.51 4.47 16.23
C LEU A 401 -22.16 5.48 15.13
N ARG A 402 -23.08 5.76 14.21
CA ARG A 402 -22.87 6.80 13.18
C ARG A 402 -22.81 8.20 13.80
N GLU A 403 -23.68 8.48 14.76
CA GLU A 403 -23.69 9.74 15.48
C GLU A 403 -22.41 9.92 16.30
N SER A 404 -21.97 8.89 17.03
CA SER A 404 -20.77 8.98 17.86
C SER A 404 -19.49 9.17 17.06
N LEU A 405 -19.39 8.56 15.88
CA LEU A 405 -18.20 8.67 15.02
C LEU A 405 -18.14 9.98 14.22
N GLY A 406 -19.28 10.65 14.04
CA GLY A 406 -19.46 11.81 13.17
C GLY A 406 -20.29 11.50 11.93
N ALA A 407 -21.46 12.12 11.81
CA ALA A 407 -22.41 11.88 10.72
C ALA A 407 -21.84 12.23 9.33
N GLU A 408 -20.92 13.18 9.26
CA GLU A 408 -20.23 13.64 8.06
C GLU A 408 -19.40 12.52 7.38
N LEU A 409 -18.92 11.53 8.14
CA LEU A 409 -18.17 10.40 7.60
C LEU A 409 -19.01 9.53 6.65
N PHE A 410 -20.33 9.54 6.83
CA PHE A 410 -21.28 8.71 6.08
C PHE A 410 -21.86 9.43 4.87
N GLN A 411 -21.42 10.67 4.62
CA GLN A 411 -21.83 11.48 3.48
C GLN A 411 -20.73 11.52 2.41
N PRO A 412 -21.04 11.88 1.15
CA PRO A 412 -20.02 12.15 0.15
C PRO A 412 -19.05 13.24 0.62
N PRO A 413 -17.75 13.17 0.26
CA PRO A 413 -17.15 12.18 -0.64
C PRO A 413 -16.75 10.87 0.06
N LEU A 414 -16.73 10.83 1.40
CA LEU A 414 -16.20 9.69 2.15
C LEU A 414 -17.07 8.44 1.98
N ASN A 415 -18.40 8.60 1.99
CA ASN A 415 -19.36 7.51 1.85
C ASN A 415 -19.02 6.34 2.80
N GLY A 416 -18.76 6.66 4.07
CA GLY A 416 -18.54 5.68 5.12
C GLY A 416 -19.75 4.75 5.25
N ALA A 417 -19.54 3.54 5.75
CA ALA A 417 -20.61 2.57 5.92
C ALA A 417 -20.39 1.70 7.16
N LEU A 418 -21.49 1.44 7.88
CA LEU A 418 -21.58 0.45 8.94
C LEU A 418 -22.69 -0.54 8.59
N ALA A 419 -22.41 -1.83 8.70
CA ALA A 419 -23.40 -2.87 8.52
C ALA A 419 -23.01 -4.13 9.30
N TYR A 420 -23.99 -4.81 9.89
CA TYR A 420 -23.75 -6.17 10.39
C TYR A 420 -23.71 -7.14 9.21
N ALA A 421 -22.74 -8.06 9.25
CA ALA A 421 -22.67 -9.15 8.29
C ALA A 421 -23.96 -10.01 8.40
N PRO A 422 -24.57 -10.42 7.27
CA PRO A 422 -25.68 -11.37 7.31
C PRO A 422 -25.26 -12.63 8.05
N ASN A 423 -26.05 -13.12 9.01
CA ASN A 423 -25.81 -14.37 9.74
C ASN A 423 -24.44 -14.48 10.46
N CYS A 424 -23.82 -13.36 10.85
CA CYS A 424 -22.57 -13.38 11.63
C CYS A 424 -22.58 -12.29 12.74
N ASP A 425 -21.86 -12.54 13.83
CA ASP A 425 -21.63 -11.58 14.92
C ASP A 425 -20.44 -10.64 14.61
N PHE A 426 -20.46 -10.05 13.42
CA PHE A 426 -19.46 -9.09 12.99
C PHE A 426 -20.11 -7.80 12.49
N LEU A 427 -19.63 -6.67 13.00
CA LEU A 427 -19.87 -5.35 12.44
C LEU A 427 -18.80 -5.08 11.38
N ILE A 428 -19.22 -4.86 10.15
CA ILE A 428 -18.34 -4.46 9.06
C ILE A 428 -18.39 -2.94 8.94
N ALA A 429 -17.22 -2.31 8.98
CA ALA A 429 -17.06 -0.87 8.91
C ALA A 429 -16.19 -0.49 7.72
N ARG A 430 -16.69 0.39 6.86
CA ARG A 430 -15.92 1.13 5.86
C ARG A 430 -15.72 2.55 6.39
N LEU A 431 -14.54 2.82 6.95
CA LEU A 431 -14.21 4.10 7.59
C LEU A 431 -12.73 4.44 7.39
N PRO A 432 -12.36 5.73 7.52
CA PRO A 432 -10.96 6.14 7.64
C PRO A 432 -10.25 5.42 8.79
N VAL A 433 -8.94 5.20 8.65
CA VAL A 433 -8.15 4.38 9.59
C VAL A 433 -8.25 4.89 11.04
N ALA A 434 -8.15 6.20 11.27
CA ALA A 434 -8.29 6.77 12.61
C ALA A 434 -9.67 6.44 13.24
N LYS A 435 -10.74 6.49 12.43
CA LYS A 435 -12.10 6.19 12.85
C LYS A 435 -12.36 4.70 13.04
N GLN A 436 -11.58 3.82 12.41
CA GLN A 436 -11.60 2.39 12.71
C GLN A 436 -11.13 2.10 14.13
N PHE A 437 -10.09 2.81 14.60
CA PHE A 437 -9.60 2.65 15.97
C PHE A 437 -10.57 3.21 17.00
N GLU A 438 -11.14 4.39 16.74
CA GLU A 438 -12.19 4.98 17.58
C GLU A 438 -13.41 4.04 17.72
N LEU A 439 -13.85 3.44 16.61
CA LEU A 439 -14.92 2.44 16.61
C LEU A 439 -14.52 1.21 17.43
N ALA A 440 -13.31 0.66 17.25
CA ALA A 440 -12.84 -0.49 18.01
C ALA A 440 -12.86 -0.23 19.53
N THR A 441 -12.37 0.95 19.98
CA THR A 441 -12.41 1.36 21.38
C THR A 441 -13.84 1.51 21.92
N THR A 442 -14.74 2.05 21.10
CA THR A 442 -16.16 2.21 21.46
C THR A 442 -16.85 0.85 21.65
N LEU A 443 -16.51 -0.13 20.81
CA LEU A 443 -17.07 -1.47 20.90
C LEU A 443 -16.55 -2.25 22.12
N THR A 444 -15.27 -2.08 22.49
CA THR A 444 -14.70 -2.75 23.66
C THR A 444 -15.07 -2.09 24.99
N SER A 445 -15.37 -0.80 25.01
CA SER A 445 -15.77 -0.07 26.23
C SER A 445 -17.25 -0.27 26.58
N GLY A 446 -18.08 -0.67 25.62
CA GLY A 446 -19.53 -0.85 25.79
C GLY A 446 -19.98 -2.27 26.14
N THR A 447 -19.05 -3.23 26.17
CA THR A 447 -19.27 -4.60 26.66
C THR A 447 -18.85 -4.72 28.11
#